data_AF-A0A2V7WBI1-F1
#
_entry.id   AF-A0A2V7WBI1-F1
#
_cell.length_a   1.000
_cell.length_b   1.000
_cell.length_c   1.000
_cell.angle_alpha   90.00
_cell.angle_beta   90.00
_cell.angle_gamma   90.00
#
_symmetry.space_group_name_H-M   'P 1'
#
loop_
_entity.id
_entity.type
_entity.pdbx_description
1 polymer ?
#
loop_
_entity_poly.entity_id
_entity_poly.type
_entity_poly.pdbx_seq_one_letter_code
_entity_poly.pdbx_strand_id
1 'polypeptide(L)'
;MSLKRALGPFDATMVVVGGIIGSGIFVVPAVVAQRLPTSALVLAAWLVGGGIALAGAFAFAELAALFPQAGGEYAYLREAYHPLVAFLFGWASLLMIQGGGLAAVAVTFAHYALTWMGRDASNAAAWSAAAITVVAAVNVLGAKPGSRLLNVLVISKMGALGALILGGLLLPRASSNGPAPSGPAPTSAWLGFGAALVPILFAYGGWQS
;
A
#
# COMPACT_ATOMS: atom_id res chain seq x y z
N MET A 1 6.89 11.05 29.79
CA MET A 1 6.75 9.58 29.69
C MET A 1 7.66 9.10 28.57
N SER A 2 8.63 8.23 28.85
CA SER A 2 9.52 7.68 27.83
C SER A 2 8.82 6.55 27.07
N LEU A 3 8.86 6.57 25.74
CA LEU A 3 8.31 5.51 24.90
C LEU A 3 9.15 4.23 25.09
N LYS A 4 8.49 3.11 25.42
CA LYS A 4 9.17 1.83 25.57
C LYS A 4 9.56 1.32 24.18
N ARG A 5 10.86 1.15 23.92
CA ARG A 5 11.38 0.52 22.69
C ARG A 5 10.95 -0.94 22.62
N ALA A 6 9.78 -1.19 22.02
CA ALA A 6 9.17 -2.51 21.95
C ALA A 6 9.43 -3.24 20.60
N LEU A 7 9.83 -2.50 19.56
CA LEU A 7 10.07 -2.99 18.21
C LEU A 7 11.58 -3.02 17.92
N GLY A 8 12.07 -4.10 17.32
CA GLY A 8 13.44 -4.21 16.84
C GLY A 8 13.61 -3.70 15.40
N PRO A 9 14.85 -3.69 14.86
CA PRO A 9 15.11 -3.31 13.47
C PRO A 9 14.33 -4.16 12.46
N PHE A 10 14.20 -5.46 12.73
CA PHE A 10 13.42 -6.36 11.86
C PHE A 10 11.93 -6.00 11.86
N ASP A 11 11.34 -5.75 13.03
CA ASP A 11 9.94 -5.32 13.13
C ASP A 11 9.72 -3.99 12.40
N ALA A 12 10.63 -3.02 12.56
CA ALA A 12 10.57 -1.74 11.87
C ALA A 12 10.63 -1.92 10.34
N THR A 13 11.55 -2.75 9.84
CA THR A 13 11.63 -3.07 8.40
C THR A 13 10.35 -3.75 7.92
N MET A 14 9.79 -4.70 8.68
CA MET A 14 8.55 -5.37 8.31
C MET A 14 7.33 -4.45 8.34
N VAL A 15 7.33 -3.43 9.19
CA VAL A 15 6.31 -2.36 9.16
C VAL A 15 6.38 -1.59 7.85
N VAL A 16 7.58 -1.14 7.45
CA VAL A 16 7.77 -0.39 6.19
C VAL A 16 7.45 -1.26 4.97
N VAL A 17 8.04 -2.46 4.88
CA VAL A 17 7.77 -3.43 3.80
C VAL A 17 6.28 -3.81 3.79
N GLY A 18 5.69 -3.95 4.96
CA GLY A 18 4.28 -4.28 5.14
C GLY A 18 3.35 -3.17 4.66
N GLY A 19 3.72 -1.91 4.90
CA GLY A 19 3.03 -0.72 4.44
C GLY A 19 3.12 -0.54 2.92
N ILE A 20 4.33 -0.64 2.36
CA ILE A 20 4.57 -0.48 0.92
C ILE A 20 3.92 -1.60 0.11
N ILE A 21 4.21 -2.87 0.46
CA ILE A 21 3.72 -4.00 -0.34
C ILE A 21 2.32 -4.39 0.14
N GLY A 22 1.32 -3.57 -0.17
CA GLY A 22 -0.07 -3.78 0.25
C GLY A 22 -0.88 -4.72 -0.66
N SER A 23 -2.20 -4.62 -0.57
CA SER A 23 -3.12 -5.24 -1.53
C SER A 23 -3.01 -4.62 -2.93
N GLY A 24 -2.46 -3.40 -3.03
CA GLY A 24 -2.31 -2.66 -4.28
C GLY A 24 -1.59 -3.46 -5.37
N ILE A 25 -0.56 -4.24 -5.04
CA ILE A 25 0.18 -5.03 -6.04
C ILE A 25 -0.66 -6.14 -6.69
N PHE A 26 -1.76 -6.59 -6.05
CA PHE A 26 -2.64 -7.61 -6.62
C PHE A 26 -3.74 -7.02 -7.52
N VAL A 27 -4.02 -5.72 -7.41
CA VAL A 27 -5.11 -5.04 -8.13
C VAL A 27 -4.57 -4.07 -9.18
N VAL A 28 -3.60 -3.24 -8.80
CA VAL A 28 -3.07 -2.14 -9.61
C VAL A 28 -2.42 -2.59 -10.92
N PRO A 29 -1.67 -3.71 -11.01
CA PRO A 29 -1.10 -4.13 -12.29
C PRO A 29 -2.13 -4.31 -13.40
N ALA A 30 -3.30 -4.87 -13.09
CA ALA A 30 -4.39 -5.02 -14.05
C ALA A 30 -4.96 -3.66 -14.49
N VAL A 31 -5.15 -2.73 -13.54
CA VAL A 31 -5.62 -1.36 -13.82
C VAL A 31 -4.61 -0.60 -14.69
N VAL A 32 -3.31 -0.74 -14.43
CA VAL A 32 -2.24 -0.11 -15.22
C VAL A 32 -2.16 -0.71 -16.62
N ALA A 33 -2.28 -2.04 -16.74
CA ALA A 33 -2.27 -2.73 -18.03
C ALA A 33 -3.44 -2.33 -18.93
N GLN A 34 -4.60 -1.98 -18.36
CA GLN A 34 -5.73 -1.44 -19.13
C GLN A 34 -5.51 -0.01 -19.63
N ARG A 35 -4.64 0.76 -18.97
CA ARG A 35 -4.36 2.17 -19.29
C ARG A 35 -3.23 2.36 -20.30
N LEU A 36 -2.38 1.35 -20.49
CA LEU A 36 -1.17 1.45 -21.31
C LEU A 36 -1.19 0.40 -22.42
N PRO A 37 -0.84 0.79 -23.66
CA PRO A 37 -1.03 -0.08 -24.83
C PRO A 37 0.03 -1.19 -24.95
N THR A 38 1.15 -1.10 -24.24
CA THR A 38 2.25 -2.06 -24.33
C THR A 38 2.78 -2.46 -22.96
N SER A 39 3.23 -3.71 -22.83
CA SER A 39 3.87 -4.22 -21.62
C SER A 39 5.15 -3.45 -21.27
N ALA A 40 5.90 -2.97 -22.27
CA ALA A 40 7.06 -2.12 -22.08
C ALA A 40 6.71 -0.81 -21.37
N LEU A 41 5.62 -0.14 -21.78
CA LEU A 41 5.15 1.08 -21.12
C LEU A 41 4.65 0.81 -19.70
N VAL A 42 3.97 -0.32 -19.48
CA VAL A 42 3.57 -0.76 -18.13
C VAL A 42 4.78 -0.88 -17.21
N LEU A 43 5.80 -1.62 -17.63
CA LEU A 43 7.03 -1.79 -16.85
C LEU A 43 7.77 -0.47 -16.64
N ALA A 44 7.85 0.39 -17.66
CA ALA A 44 8.45 1.71 -17.55
C ALA A 44 7.72 2.59 -16.52
N ALA A 45 6.38 2.57 -16.49
CA ALA A 45 5.59 3.31 -15.50
C ALA A 45 5.87 2.82 -14.07
N TRP A 46 6.01 1.51 -13.86
CA TRP A 46 6.41 0.95 -12.56
C TRP A 46 7.81 1.36 -12.15
N LEU A 47 8.78 1.35 -13.06
CA LEU A 47 10.15 1.80 -12.79
C LEU A 47 10.20 3.29 -12.41
N VAL A 48 9.49 4.14 -13.16
CA VAL A 48 9.42 5.58 -12.87
C VAL A 48 8.73 5.81 -11.52
N GLY A 49 7.59 5.16 -11.27
CA GLY A 49 6.90 5.25 -9.98
C GLY A 49 7.75 4.79 -8.80
N GLY A 50 8.50 3.70 -8.97
CA GLY A 50 9.45 3.20 -7.97
C GLY A 50 10.60 4.17 -7.73
N GLY A 51 11.12 4.81 -8.77
CA GLY A 51 12.14 5.86 -8.65
C GLY A 51 11.65 7.06 -7.86
N ILE A 52 10.42 7.51 -8.12
CA ILE A 52 9.77 8.60 -7.35
C ILE A 52 9.60 8.21 -5.88
N ALA A 53 9.09 7.01 -5.62
CA ALA A 53 8.91 6.51 -4.25
C ALA A 53 10.24 6.40 -3.49
N LEU A 54 11.30 5.93 -4.15
CA LEU A 54 12.64 5.82 -3.55
C LEU A 54 13.23 7.19 -3.21
N ALA A 55 13.09 8.17 -4.11
CA ALA A 55 13.52 9.54 -3.85
C ALA A 55 12.78 10.15 -2.63
N GLY A 56 11.45 9.92 -2.54
CA GLY A 56 10.66 10.32 -1.38
C GLY A 56 11.12 9.65 -0.09
N ALA A 57 11.38 8.34 -0.12
CA ALA A 57 11.86 7.58 1.03
C ALA A 57 13.19 8.10 1.56
N PHE A 58 14.15 8.44 0.67
CA PHE A 58 15.42 9.03 1.10
C PHE A 58 15.26 10.42 1.72
N ALA A 59 14.43 11.28 1.14
CA ALA A 59 14.14 12.59 1.72
C ALA A 59 13.54 12.46 3.14
N PHE A 60 12.66 11.49 3.35
CA PHE A 60 12.10 11.19 4.67
C PHE A 60 13.10 10.58 5.64
N ALA A 61 14.01 9.73 5.16
CA ALA A 61 15.07 9.14 5.98
C ALA A 61 16.04 10.23 6.50
N GLU A 62 16.41 11.19 5.64
CA GLU A 62 17.22 12.35 6.06
C GLU A 62 16.49 13.19 7.12
N LEU A 63 15.20 13.44 6.91
CA LEU A 63 14.38 14.22 7.83
C LEU A 63 14.22 13.52 9.19
N ALA A 64 14.05 12.19 9.20
CA ALA A 64 13.99 11.38 10.41
C ALA A 64 15.32 11.37 11.18
N ALA A 65 16.46 11.44 10.47
CA ALA A 65 17.77 11.56 11.08
C ALA A 65 18.00 12.95 11.69
N LEU A 66 17.52 14.01 11.03
CA LEU A 66 17.62 15.39 11.50
C LEU A 66 16.69 15.70 12.68
N PHE A 67 15.48 15.14 12.67
CA PHE A 67 14.46 15.37 13.69
C PHE A 67 14.04 14.05 14.37
N PRO A 68 14.87 13.48 15.27
CA PRO A 68 14.62 12.20 15.92
C PRO A 68 13.59 12.30 17.06
N GLN A 69 12.48 12.99 16.81
CA GLN A 69 11.36 13.15 17.73
C GLN A 69 10.21 12.22 17.33
N ALA A 70 9.46 11.73 18.31
CA ALA A 70 8.24 11.01 18.04
C ALA A 70 7.19 11.96 17.42
N GLY A 71 6.62 11.56 16.28
CA GLY A 71 5.55 12.33 15.62
C GLY A 71 5.58 12.30 14.09
N GLY A 72 6.66 11.83 13.47
CA GLY A 72 6.76 11.66 12.01
C GLY A 72 6.42 12.94 11.24
N GLU A 73 5.61 12.81 10.17
CA GLU A 73 5.16 13.91 9.32
C GLU A 73 4.57 15.09 10.09
N TYR A 74 3.80 14.82 11.14
CA TYR A 74 3.23 15.87 11.97
C TYR A 74 4.31 16.72 12.65
N ALA A 75 5.36 16.07 13.19
CA ALA A 75 6.46 16.76 13.84
C ALA A 75 7.24 17.61 12.83
N TYR A 76 7.47 17.09 11.63
CA TYR A 76 8.16 17.82 10.56
C TYR A 76 7.39 19.06 10.10
N LEU A 77 6.09 18.93 9.89
CA LEU A 77 5.23 20.06 9.50
C LEU A 77 5.12 21.12 10.59
N ARG A 78 5.10 20.70 11.86
CA ARG A 78 5.07 21.62 13.00
C ARG A 78 6.35 22.43 13.09
N GLU A 79 7.49 21.82 12.77
CA GLU A 79 8.80 22.45 12.84
C GLU A 79 9.08 23.36 11.63
N ALA A 80 8.73 22.89 10.42
CA ALA A 80 8.97 23.63 9.19
C ALA A 80 7.98 24.79 8.95
N TYR A 81 6.78 24.69 9.51
CA TYR A 81 5.69 25.66 9.30
C TYR A 81 5.04 26.09 10.63
N HIS A 82 3.83 26.65 10.55
CA HIS A 82 3.06 27.03 11.72
C HIS A 82 2.36 25.80 12.35
N PRO A 83 2.19 25.72 13.70
CA PRO A 83 1.49 24.62 14.37
C PRO A 83 0.08 24.33 13.85
N LEU A 84 -0.60 25.34 13.29
CA LEU A 84 -1.90 25.19 12.64
C LEU A 84 -1.83 24.23 11.43
N VAL A 85 -0.76 24.27 10.64
CA VAL A 85 -0.58 23.39 9.47
C VAL A 85 -0.45 21.94 9.92
N ALA A 86 0.37 21.70 10.95
CA ALA A 86 0.50 20.38 11.54
C ALA A 86 -0.83 19.88 12.14
N PHE A 87 -1.58 20.74 12.82
CA PHE A 87 -2.90 20.42 13.35
C PHE A 87 -3.90 20.00 12.26
N LEU A 88 -4.00 20.78 11.17
CA LEU A 88 -4.85 20.45 10.03
C LEU A 88 -4.41 19.15 9.35
N PHE A 89 -3.11 18.93 9.21
CA PHE A 89 -2.56 17.68 8.71
C PHE A 89 -2.95 16.50 9.63
N GLY A 90 -2.84 16.66 10.95
CA GLY A 90 -3.27 15.65 11.91
C GLY A 90 -4.74 15.27 11.77
N TRP A 91 -5.62 16.27 11.57
CA TRP A 91 -7.05 16.04 11.29
C TRP A 91 -7.29 15.31 9.97
N ALA A 92 -6.65 15.76 8.89
CA ALA A 92 -6.76 15.11 7.58
C ALA A 92 -6.22 13.66 7.64
N SER A 93 -5.11 13.45 8.33
CA SER A 93 -4.48 12.15 8.51
C SER A 93 -5.40 11.20 9.25
N LEU A 94 -5.96 11.63 10.39
CA LEU A 94 -6.86 10.82 11.20
C LEU A 94 -8.17 10.48 10.48
N LEU A 95 -8.83 11.47 9.90
CA LEU A 95 -10.19 11.30 9.37
C LEU A 95 -10.23 10.77 7.94
N MET A 96 -9.25 11.12 7.10
CA MET A 96 -9.30 10.85 5.66
C MET A 96 -8.20 9.88 5.22
N ILE A 97 -6.94 10.18 5.55
CA ILE A 97 -5.80 9.41 4.99
C ILE A 97 -5.75 8.01 5.61
N GLN A 98 -5.58 7.92 6.93
CA GLN A 98 -5.43 6.65 7.63
C GLN A 98 -6.76 5.88 7.66
N GLY A 99 -7.87 6.57 7.93
CA GLY A 99 -9.21 5.98 7.92
C GLY A 99 -9.60 5.42 6.55
N GLY A 100 -9.38 6.21 5.48
CA GLY A 100 -9.67 5.79 4.10
C GLY A 100 -8.79 4.63 3.64
N GLY A 101 -7.49 4.66 3.96
CA GLY A 101 -6.56 3.56 3.67
C GLY A 101 -6.97 2.25 4.34
N LEU A 102 -7.29 2.30 5.64
CA LEU A 102 -7.76 1.13 6.39
C LEU A 102 -9.05 0.56 5.80
N ALA A 103 -10.02 1.43 5.47
CA ALA A 103 -11.28 1.02 4.85
C ALA A 103 -11.07 0.38 3.47
N ALA A 104 -10.23 0.97 2.61
CA ALA A 104 -9.94 0.44 1.28
C ALA A 104 -9.32 -0.98 1.35
N VAL A 105 -8.37 -1.19 2.27
CA VAL A 105 -7.73 -2.50 2.48
C VAL A 105 -8.74 -3.51 3.03
N ALA A 106 -9.56 -3.12 4.01
CA ALA A 106 -10.55 -4.00 4.62
C ALA A 106 -11.64 -4.44 3.61
N VAL A 107 -12.11 -3.51 2.77
CA VAL A 107 -13.07 -3.78 1.69
C VAL A 107 -12.47 -4.73 0.66
N THR A 108 -11.21 -4.51 0.28
CA THR A 108 -10.49 -5.40 -0.64
C THR A 108 -10.38 -6.82 -0.06
N PHE A 109 -10.00 -6.93 1.22
CA PHE A 109 -9.97 -8.21 1.93
C PHE A 109 -11.34 -8.90 1.94
N ALA A 110 -12.41 -8.18 2.26
CA ALA A 110 -13.75 -8.73 2.32
C ALA A 110 -14.21 -9.28 0.96
N HIS A 111 -13.92 -8.57 -0.14
CA HIS A 111 -14.24 -9.06 -1.48
C HIS A 111 -13.51 -10.37 -1.79
N TYR A 112 -12.19 -10.43 -1.58
CA TYR A 112 -11.42 -11.66 -1.82
C TYR A 112 -11.88 -12.82 -0.94
N ALA A 113 -12.16 -12.57 0.34
CA ALA A 113 -12.64 -13.59 1.27
C ALA A 113 -14.00 -14.14 0.84
N LEU A 114 -14.95 -13.26 0.49
CA LEU A 114 -16.30 -13.65 0.03
C LEU A 114 -16.24 -14.43 -1.28
N THR A 115 -15.47 -13.96 -2.26
CA THR A 115 -15.26 -14.69 -3.52
C THR A 115 -14.66 -16.08 -3.29
N TRP A 116 -13.68 -16.20 -2.40
CA TRP A 116 -13.07 -17.49 -2.07
C TRP A 116 -14.04 -18.46 -1.40
N MET A 117 -14.99 -17.95 -0.60
CA MET A 117 -16.07 -18.75 0.00
C MET A 117 -17.25 -19.00 -0.95
N GLY A 118 -17.19 -18.53 -2.21
CA GLY A 118 -18.30 -18.63 -3.17
C GLY A 118 -19.54 -17.82 -2.76
N ARG A 119 -19.36 -16.74 -1.99
CA ARG A 119 -20.44 -15.87 -1.51
C ARG A 119 -20.42 -14.54 -2.26
N ASP A 120 -21.61 -13.96 -2.42
CA ASP A 120 -21.77 -12.64 -3.01
C ASP A 120 -21.20 -11.53 -2.10
N ALA A 121 -20.72 -10.46 -2.71
CA ALA A 121 -20.07 -9.33 -2.07
C ALA A 121 -21.05 -8.34 -1.40
N SER A 122 -22.36 -8.61 -1.46
CA SER A 122 -23.41 -7.77 -0.84
C SER A 122 -23.18 -7.49 0.65
N ASN A 123 -22.53 -8.40 1.37
CA ASN A 123 -22.18 -8.24 2.80
C ASN A 123 -20.73 -7.76 3.06
N ALA A 124 -20.01 -7.27 2.04
CA ALA A 124 -18.60 -6.89 2.17
C ALA A 124 -18.35 -5.84 3.26
N ALA A 125 -19.28 -4.91 3.49
CA ALA A 125 -19.16 -3.89 4.54
C ALA A 125 -19.09 -4.51 5.96
N ALA A 126 -19.95 -5.48 6.26
CA ALA A 126 -19.96 -6.16 7.56
C ALA A 126 -18.66 -6.97 7.77
N TRP A 127 -18.18 -7.66 6.73
CA TRP A 127 -16.92 -8.40 6.76
C TRP A 127 -15.71 -7.47 6.94
N SER A 128 -15.73 -6.30 6.30
CA SER A 128 -14.69 -5.27 6.46
C SER A 128 -14.66 -4.75 7.90
N ALA A 129 -15.81 -4.43 8.48
CA ALA A 129 -15.92 -3.98 9.86
C ALA A 129 -15.44 -5.05 10.85
N ALA A 130 -15.81 -6.32 10.64
CA ALA A 130 -15.34 -7.43 11.45
C ALA A 130 -13.81 -7.60 11.37
N ALA A 131 -13.22 -7.54 10.18
CA ALA A 131 -11.78 -7.62 9.99
C ALA A 131 -11.04 -6.49 10.72
N ILE A 132 -11.52 -5.24 10.58
CA ILE A 132 -10.97 -4.08 11.29
C ILE A 132 -11.04 -4.28 12.80
N THR A 133 -12.18 -4.77 13.30
CA THR A 133 -12.40 -4.99 14.74
C THR A 133 -11.43 -6.03 15.31
N VAL A 134 -11.20 -7.14 14.59
CA VAL A 134 -10.24 -8.17 14.99
C VAL A 134 -8.82 -7.60 15.03
N VAL A 135 -8.40 -6.90 13.98
CA VAL A 135 -7.06 -6.29 13.94
C VAL A 135 -6.90 -5.24 15.04
N ALA A 136 -7.92 -4.41 15.27
CA ALA A 136 -7.92 -3.42 16.35
C ALA A 136 -7.80 -4.09 17.72
N ALA A 137 -8.54 -5.17 17.98
CA ALA A 137 -8.45 -5.93 19.23
C ALA A 137 -7.03 -6.46 19.46
N VAL A 138 -6.38 -7.03 18.43
CA VAL A 138 -4.98 -7.50 18.53
C VAL A 138 -4.02 -6.35 18.86
N ASN A 139 -4.23 -5.18 18.26
CA ASN A 139 -3.39 -4.00 18.53
C ASN A 139 -3.60 -3.43 19.94
N VAL A 140 -4.82 -3.49 20.47
CA VAL A 140 -5.14 -3.07 21.85
C VAL A 140 -4.49 -4.00 22.89
N LEU A 141 -4.31 -5.29 22.57
CA LEU A 141 -3.59 -6.24 23.44
C LEU A 141 -2.08 -5.95 23.55
N GLY A 142 -1.53 -5.15 22.63
CA GLY A 142 -0.19 -4.59 22.73
C GLY A 142 0.64 -4.68 21.46
N ALA A 143 1.74 -3.92 21.42
CA ALA A 143 2.60 -3.79 20.26
C ALA A 143 3.27 -5.10 19.80
N LYS A 144 3.58 -6.01 20.72
CA LYS A 144 4.23 -7.30 20.38
C LYS A 144 3.27 -8.26 19.63
N PRO A 145 2.06 -8.55 20.14
CA PRO A 145 1.05 -9.29 19.37
C PRO A 145 0.76 -8.66 18.01
N GLY A 146 0.60 -7.33 17.96
CA GLY A 146 0.40 -6.58 16.70
C GLY A 146 1.55 -6.80 15.70
N SER A 147 2.80 -6.62 16.14
CA SER A 147 3.98 -6.84 15.28
C SER A 147 4.08 -8.28 14.78
N ARG A 148 3.78 -9.27 15.63
CA ARG A 148 3.81 -10.69 15.22
C ARG A 148 2.77 -10.98 14.14
N LEU A 149 1.54 -10.51 14.32
CA LEU A 149 0.48 -10.67 13.32
C LEU A 149 0.89 -10.02 12.00
N LEU A 150 1.40 -8.78 12.06
CA LEU A 150 1.90 -8.06 10.89
C LEU A 150 3.01 -8.85 10.18
N ASN A 151 4.05 -9.26 10.91
CA ASN A 151 5.19 -9.99 10.36
C ASN A 151 4.75 -11.26 9.64
N VAL A 152 3.83 -12.04 10.24
CA VAL A 152 3.28 -13.25 9.61
C VAL A 152 2.57 -12.90 8.31
N LEU A 153 1.65 -11.91 8.32
CA LEU A 153 0.92 -11.50 7.12
C LEU A 153 1.85 -11.00 6.01
N VAL A 154 2.90 -10.27 6.39
CA VAL A 154 3.89 -9.74 5.45
C VAL A 154 4.72 -10.85 4.82
N ILE A 155 5.20 -11.80 5.62
CA ILE A 155 5.96 -12.95 5.10
C ILE A 155 5.06 -13.82 4.19
N SER A 156 3.83 -14.09 4.60
CA SER A 156 2.88 -14.88 3.80
C SER A 156 2.60 -14.23 2.44
N LYS A 157 2.34 -12.92 2.39
CA LYS A 157 2.10 -12.23 1.11
C LYS A 157 3.37 -12.17 0.24
N MET A 158 4.57 -12.04 0.83
CA MET A 158 5.83 -12.16 0.07
C MET A 158 5.97 -13.54 -0.56
N GLY A 159 5.66 -14.60 0.19
CA GLY A 159 5.67 -15.96 -0.32
C GLY A 159 4.71 -16.15 -1.51
N ALA A 160 3.49 -15.62 -1.40
CA ALA A 160 2.51 -15.65 -2.48
C ALA A 160 2.99 -14.91 -3.73
N LEU A 161 3.61 -13.73 -3.57
CA LEU A 161 4.22 -12.99 -4.69
C LEU A 161 5.38 -13.76 -5.32
N GLY A 162 6.24 -14.37 -4.50
CA GLY A 162 7.32 -15.21 -4.99
C GLY A 162 6.81 -16.39 -5.82
N ALA A 163 5.77 -17.08 -5.35
CA ALA A 163 5.11 -18.16 -6.08
C ALA A 163 4.49 -17.67 -7.39
N LEU A 164 3.86 -16.49 -7.40
CA LEU A 164 3.30 -15.87 -8.60
C LEU A 164 4.40 -15.58 -9.64
N ILE A 165 5.52 -14.98 -9.23
CA ILE A 165 6.65 -14.68 -10.11
C ILE A 165 7.22 -15.97 -10.70
N LEU A 166 7.47 -16.98 -9.86
CA LEU A 166 7.98 -18.27 -10.32
C LEU A 166 7.00 -18.95 -11.28
N GLY A 167 5.69 -18.93 -10.98
CA GLY A 167 4.65 -19.44 -11.87
C GLY A 167 4.66 -18.74 -13.22
N GLY A 168 4.75 -17.41 -13.25
CA GLY A 168 4.82 -16.64 -14.50
C GLY A 168 6.09 -16.89 -15.33
N LEU A 169 7.20 -17.25 -14.71
CA LEU A 169 8.47 -17.56 -15.39
C LEU A 169 8.55 -19.01 -15.88
N LEU A 170 7.98 -19.96 -15.13
CA LEU A 170 8.16 -21.39 -15.35
C LEU A 170 7.00 -22.04 -16.11
N LEU A 171 5.79 -21.50 -16.02
CA LEU A 171 4.63 -22.06 -16.70
C LEU A 171 4.62 -21.69 -18.20
N PRO A 172 4.16 -22.58 -19.09
CA PRO A 172 4.01 -22.27 -20.50
C PRO A 172 3.12 -21.04 -20.70
N ARG A 173 3.55 -20.13 -21.58
CA ARG A 173 2.74 -18.96 -21.93
C ARG A 173 1.47 -19.45 -22.62
N ALA A 174 0.32 -19.28 -21.97
CA ALA A 174 -0.95 -19.41 -22.67
C ALA A 174 -0.97 -18.39 -23.81
N SER A 175 -1.46 -18.79 -24.98
CA SER A 175 -1.70 -17.88 -26.11
C SER A 175 -2.55 -16.70 -25.62
N SER A 176 -1.98 -15.50 -25.69
CA SER A 176 -2.57 -14.29 -25.12
C SER A 176 -3.76 -13.82 -25.95
N ASN A 177 -4.94 -14.40 -25.71
CA ASN A 177 -6.22 -13.76 -25.98
C ASN A 177 -6.67 -12.98 -24.74
N GLY A 178 -5.73 -12.25 -24.11
CA GLY A 178 -6.06 -11.36 -23.00
C GLY A 178 -7.08 -10.33 -23.48
N PRO A 179 -8.05 -9.92 -22.64
CA PRO A 179 -9.03 -8.91 -23.04
C PRO A 179 -8.28 -7.69 -23.59
N ALA A 180 -8.68 -7.24 -24.78
CA ALA A 180 -8.20 -5.99 -25.35
C ALA A 180 -8.39 -4.86 -24.33
N PRO A 181 -7.49 -3.87 -24.27
CA PRO A 181 -7.61 -2.76 -23.32
C PRO A 181 -9.03 -2.19 -23.36
N SER A 182 -9.78 -2.39 -22.28
CA SER A 182 -11.17 -1.98 -22.18
C SER A 182 -11.23 -0.55 -21.64
N GLY A 183 -11.24 0.40 -22.54
CA GLY A 183 -11.38 1.84 -22.27
C GLY A 183 -11.19 2.65 -23.54
N PRO A 184 -11.66 3.92 -23.58
CA PRO A 184 -11.31 4.80 -24.69
C PRO A 184 -9.78 4.88 -24.79
N ALA A 185 -9.24 4.68 -25.99
CA ALA A 185 -7.81 4.82 -26.22
C ALA A 185 -7.37 6.20 -25.68
N PRO A 186 -6.32 6.28 -24.84
CA PRO A 186 -5.89 7.55 -24.30
C PRO A 186 -5.58 8.49 -25.47
N THR A 187 -6.20 9.67 -25.45
CA THR A 187 -6.07 10.69 -26.52
C THR A 187 -4.62 11.12 -26.75
N SER A 188 -3.74 10.89 -25.76
CA SER A 188 -2.29 10.91 -25.93
C SER A 188 -1.61 9.86 -25.05
N ALA A 189 -0.52 9.26 -25.54
CA ALA A 189 0.28 8.29 -24.79
C ALA A 189 0.86 8.88 -23.48
N TRP A 190 1.17 10.18 -23.47
CA TRP A 190 1.66 10.90 -22.30
C TRP A 190 0.61 11.00 -21.19
N LEU A 191 -0.64 11.32 -21.54
CA LEU A 191 -1.74 11.36 -20.57
C LEU A 191 -2.02 9.96 -20.00
N GLY A 192 -1.97 8.91 -20.83
CA GLY A 192 -2.10 7.52 -20.38
C GLY A 192 -1.00 7.13 -19.39
N PHE A 193 0.25 7.55 -19.65
CA PHE A 193 1.38 7.34 -18.76
C PHE A 193 1.21 8.05 -17.41
N GLY A 194 0.86 9.34 -17.41
CA GLY A 194 0.58 10.08 -16.19
C GLY A 194 -0.59 9.50 -15.39
N ALA A 195 -1.67 9.08 -16.07
CA ALA A 195 -2.81 8.44 -15.43
C ALA A 195 -2.45 7.07 -14.82
N ALA A 196 -1.48 6.34 -15.39
CA ALA A 196 -1.00 5.08 -14.83
C ALA A 196 -0.13 5.28 -13.57
N LEU A 197 0.59 6.41 -13.45
CA LEU A 197 1.42 6.69 -12.28
C LEU A 197 0.60 6.86 -10.99
N VAL A 198 -0.61 7.42 -11.06
CA VAL A 198 -1.45 7.66 -9.87
C VAL A 198 -1.72 6.37 -9.07
N PRO A 199 -2.27 5.29 -9.65
CA PRO A 199 -2.48 4.05 -8.90
C PRO A 199 -1.15 3.33 -8.57
N ILE A 200 -0.08 3.54 -9.34
CA ILE A 200 1.27 2.99 -9.01
C ILE A 200 1.83 3.65 -7.74
N LEU A 201 1.74 4.98 -7.63
CA LEU A 201 2.19 5.71 -6.45
C LEU A 201 1.35 5.35 -5.22
N PHE A 202 0.06 5.07 -5.40
CA PHE A 202 -0.77 4.48 -4.36
C PHE A 202 -0.27 3.08 -3.96
N ALA A 203 0.08 2.22 -4.93
CA ALA A 203 0.60 0.88 -4.66
C ALA A 203 1.96 0.88 -3.95
N TYR A 204 2.79 1.92 -4.15
CA TYR A 204 4.04 2.10 -3.42
C TYR A 204 3.89 2.85 -2.09
N GLY A 205 2.72 3.44 -1.81
CA GLY A 205 2.51 4.27 -0.63
C GLY A 205 2.83 3.54 0.67
N GLY A 206 3.36 4.27 1.67
CA GLY A 206 3.74 3.70 2.96
C GLY A 206 5.23 3.85 3.29
N TRP A 207 6.05 4.31 2.34
CA TRP A 207 7.47 4.60 2.55
C TRP A 207 7.75 5.77 3.51
N GLN A 208 6.75 6.60 3.81
CA GLN A 208 6.82 7.69 4.77
C GLN A 208 6.62 7.27 6.25
N SER A 209 6.36 5.98 6.50
CA SER A 209 5.95 5.43 7.82
C SER A 209 7.12 4.94 8.67
#